data_AF-A0AA95N017-F1
#
_entry.id   AF-A0AA95N017-F1
#
_cell.length_a   1.000
_cell.length_b   1.000
_cell.length_c   1.000
_cell.angle_alpha   90.00
_cell.angle_beta   90.00
_cell.angle_gamma   90.00
#
_symmetry.space_group_name_H-M   'P 1'
#
loop_
_entity.id
_entity.type
_entity.pdbx_description
1 polymer ?
#
loop_
_entity_poly.entity_id
_entity_poly.type
_entity_poly.pdbx_seq_one_letter_code
_entity_poly.pdbx_strand_id
1 'polypeptide(L)' 'MPFDVSMLGMGYFSLEAAAVDKSPSEMVITDDKEEIYYIVSREVYEDGPKQEGYKIIVNEGE' A
#
# COMPACT_ATOMS: atom_id res chain seq x y z
N MET A 1 4.34 -15.34 -9.78
CA MET A 1 5.15 -15.62 -8.57
C MET A 1 4.25 -15.35 -7.38
N PRO A 2 4.45 -15.96 -6.20
CA PRO A 2 3.76 -15.47 -5.01
C PRO A 2 4.15 -14.01 -4.81
N PHE A 3 3.17 -13.15 -4.60
CA PHE A 3 3.42 -11.80 -4.11
C PHE A 3 4.10 -11.92 -2.75
N ASP A 4 5.14 -11.12 -2.53
CA ASP A 4 5.86 -11.09 -1.26
C ASP A 4 5.80 -9.67 -0.72
N VAL A 5 5.48 -9.53 0.58
CA VAL A 5 5.47 -8.25 1.29
C VAL A 5 6.81 -7.52 1.17
N SER A 6 7.92 -8.23 0.92
CA SER A 6 9.23 -7.62 0.65
C SER A 6 9.27 -6.80 -0.65
N MET A 7 8.28 -6.96 -1.54
CA MET A 7 8.09 -6.12 -2.72
C MET A 7 7.31 -4.84 -2.42
N LEU A 8 6.57 -4.83 -1.31
CA LEU A 8 6.00 -3.59 -0.79
C LEU A 8 7.14 -2.71 -0.27
N GLY A 9 6.97 -1.41 -0.44
CA GLY A 9 7.92 -0.43 0.08
C GLY A 9 7.96 -0.42 1.61
N MET A 10 8.45 0.67 2.18
CA MET A 10 8.50 0.81 3.63
C MET A 10 7.09 0.68 4.24
N GLY A 11 6.98 -0.19 5.24
CA GLY A 11 5.77 -0.33 6.03
C GLY A 11 5.66 0.80 7.05
N TYR A 12 4.54 1.51 7.05
CA TYR A 12 4.20 2.59 7.94
C TYR A 12 3.25 2.08 9.02
N PHE A 13 3.53 2.42 10.28
CA PHE A 13 2.65 2.10 11.42
C PHE A 13 1.50 3.09 11.57
N SER A 14 1.44 4.13 10.74
CA SER A 14 0.39 5.15 10.80
C SER A 14 0.01 5.58 9.40
N LEU A 15 -1.30 5.61 9.17
CA LEU A 15 -1.90 6.08 7.93
C LEU A 15 -1.44 7.49 7.58
N GLU A 16 -1.39 8.38 8.58
CA GLU A 16 -0.95 9.77 8.40
C GLU A 16 0.50 9.85 7.92
N ALA A 17 1.39 9.03 8.47
CA ALA A 17 2.79 9.00 8.03
C ALA A 17 2.89 8.51 6.57
N ALA A 18 2.14 7.45 6.22
CA ALA A 18 2.07 6.96 4.85
C ALA A 18 1.45 7.99 3.89
N ALA A 19 0.41 8.70 4.32
CA ALA A 19 -0.29 9.69 3.51
C ALA A 19 0.53 10.97 3.27
N VAL A 20 1.40 11.34 4.22
CA VAL A 20 2.33 12.47 4.06
C VAL A 20 3.50 12.10 3.15
N ASP A 21 3.96 10.85 3.20
CA ASP A 21 5.11 10.38 2.42
C ASP A 21 4.74 9.93 1.01
N LYS A 22 3.49 9.47 0.78
CA LYS A 22 3.03 9.03 -0.54
C LYS A 22 3.14 10.17 -1.57
N SER A 23 3.57 9.82 -2.77
CA SER A 23 3.42 10.72 -3.91
C SER A 23 1.95 10.85 -4.31
N PRO A 24 1.55 11.94 -5.00
CA PRO A 24 0.19 12.08 -5.53
C PRO A 24 -0.19 10.97 -6.54
N SER A 25 0.79 10.27 -7.13
CA SER A 25 0.61 9.13 -8.03
C SER A 25 0.71 7.76 -7.34
N GLU A 26 0.89 7.75 -6.01
CA GLU A 26 0.98 6.55 -5.20
C GLU A 26 -0.25 6.44 -4.30
N MET A 27 -0.52 5.21 -3.87
CA MET A 27 -1.66 4.86 -3.05
C MET A 27 -1.19 4.08 -1.83
N VAL A 28 -1.91 4.26 -0.72
CA VAL A 28 -1.61 3.58 0.53
C VAL A 28 -2.54 2.41 0.67
N ILE A 29 -1.95 1.24 0.80
CA ILE A 29 -2.64 -0.01 1.03
C ILE A 29 -2.39 -0.47 2.46
N THR A 30 -3.24 -1.36 2.95
CA THR A 30 -3.06 -2.01 4.24
C THR A 30 -3.31 -3.50 4.10
N ASP A 31 -2.66 -4.28 4.95
CA ASP A 31 -2.90 -5.72 5.07
C ASP A 31 -4.30 -6.00 5.64
N ASP A 32 -4.79 -7.24 5.55
CA ASP A 32 -6.09 -7.65 6.12
C ASP A 32 -6.22 -7.29 7.61
N LYS A 33 -5.10 -7.25 8.36
CA LYS A 33 -5.09 -6.89 9.77
C LYS A 33 -5.13 -5.39 10.06
N GLU A 34 -5.00 -4.54 9.04
CA GLU A 34 -4.96 -3.07 9.16
C GLU A 34 -3.85 -2.54 10.10
N GLU A 35 -2.80 -3.33 10.34
CA GLU A 35 -1.72 -3.00 11.29
C GLU A 35 -0.59 -2.17 10.65
N ILE A 36 -0.31 -2.40 9.36
CA ILE A 36 0.78 -1.76 8.63
C ILE A 36 0.27 -1.26 7.27
N TYR A 37 0.62 -0.01 6.98
CA TYR A 37 0.29 0.67 5.75
C TYR A 37 1.50 0.66 4.81
N TYR A 38 1.27 0.35 3.54
CA TYR A 38 2.33 0.30 2.54
C TYR A 38 2.01 1.29 1.42
N ILE A 39 3.01 2.05 1.01
CA ILE A 39 2.91 2.92 -0.16
C ILE A 39 3.29 2.09 -1.38
N VAL A 40 2.38 2.00 -2.34
CA VAL A 40 2.63 1.32 -3.61
C VAL A 40 2.02 2.12 -4.75
N SER A 41 2.60 1.97 -5.94
CA SER A 41 1.96 2.43 -7.17
C SER A 41 0.82 1.49 -7.56
N ARG A 42 -0.15 2.03 -8.30
CA ARG A 42 -1.30 1.27 -8.80
C ARG A 42 -0.91 -0.01 -9.54
N GLU A 43 0.12 0.06 -10.38
CA GLU A 43 0.60 -1.07 -11.17
C GLU A 43 1.05 -2.23 -10.27
N VAL A 44 1.79 -1.92 -9.20
CA VAL A 44 2.22 -2.92 -8.20
C VAL A 44 1.01 -3.47 -7.46
N TYR A 45 0.09 -2.61 -7.04
CA TYR A 45 -1.14 -3.02 -6.35
C TYR A 45 -1.96 -4.02 -7.17
N GLU A 46 -2.16 -3.75 -8.46
CA GLU A 46 -2.95 -4.62 -9.31
C GLU A 46 -2.27 -5.95 -9.65
N ASP A 47 -0.93 -5.98 -9.66
CA ASP A 47 -0.13 -7.18 -9.96
C ASP A 47 0.01 -8.14 -8.76
N GLY A 48 -0.04 -7.64 -7.52
CA GLY A 48 0.26 -8.46 -6.33
C GLY A 48 -0.69 -8.28 -5.14
N PRO A 49 -0.61 -7.16 -4.39
CA PRO A 49 -1.32 -6.97 -3.12
C PRO A 49 -2.85 -7.13 -3.24
N LYS A 50 -3.43 -6.71 -4.36
CA LYS A 50 -4.86 -6.92 -4.68
C LYS A 50 -5.25 -8.40 -4.67
N GLN A 51 -4.34 -9.28 -5.08
CA GLN A 51 -4.57 -10.73 -5.11
C GLN A 51 -4.40 -11.37 -3.73
N GLU A 52 -3.59 -10.78 -2.86
CA GLU A 52 -3.40 -11.20 -1.46
C GLU A 52 -4.46 -10.67 -0.49
N GLY A 53 -5.32 -9.75 -0.94
CA GLY A 53 -6.40 -9.21 -0.12
C GLY A 53 -6.05 -7.92 0.61
N TYR A 54 -4.94 -7.28 0.24
CA TYR A 54 -4.64 -5.93 0.71
C TYR A 54 -5.71 -4.95 0.25
N LYS A 55 -6.00 -3.95 1.07
CA LYS A 55 -7.04 -2.95 0.81
C LYS A 55 -6.41 -1.58 0.65
N ILE A 56 -6.85 -0.83 -0.36
CA ILE A 56 -6.48 0.58 -0.50
C ILE A 56 -7.23 1.39 0.57
N ILE A 57 -6.49 2.10 1.41
CA ILE A 57 -7.03 2.99 2.44
C ILE A 57 -6.92 4.46 2.00
N VAL A 58 -5.88 4.81 1.24
CA VAL A 58 -5.71 6.16 0.69
C VAL A 58 -5.49 6.09 -0.81
N ASN A 59 -6.33 6.80 -1.56
CA ASN A 59 -6.19 6.91 -3.01
C ASN A 59 -5.15 7.98 -3.41
N GLU A 60 -4.71 7.87 -4.65
CA GLU A 60 -3.96 8.92 -5.35
C GLU A 60 -4.79 10.23 -5.37
N GLY A 61 -4.20 11.34 -4.92
CA GLY A 61 -4.78 12.69 -5.10
C GLY A 61 -5.58 13.35 -3.96
N GLU A 62 -5.60 12.80 -2.74
CA GLU A 62 -6.18 13.48 -1.56
C GLU A 62 -5.13 14.19 -0.69
#